data_AF-A0A9E4RCG9-F1
#
_entry.id   AF-A0A9E4RCG9-F1
#
_cell.length_a   1.000
_cell.length_b   1.000
_cell.length_c   1.000
_cell.angle_alpha   90.00
_cell.angle_beta   90.00
_cell.angle_gamma   90.00
#
_symmetry.space_group_name_H-M   'P 1'
#
loop_
_entity.id
_entity.type
_entity.pdbx_description
1 polymer ?
#
loop_
_entity_poly.entity_id
_entity_poly.type
_entity_poly.pdbx_seq_one_letter_code
_entity_poly.pdbx_strand_id
1 'polypeptide(L)' 'MLTIEQNERLTKVGPGTPMGELMRRYWHPVAVASDLDNDPVKPVC' A
#
# COMPACT_ATOMS: atom_id res chain seq x y z
N MET A 1 18.93 1.50 14.83
CA MET A 1 17.50 1.15 14.90
C MET A 1 16.72 2.45 15.09
N LEU A 2 15.58 2.64 14.42
CA LEU A 2 14.76 3.86 14.55
C LEU A 2 14.18 3.98 15.97
N THR A 3 13.86 5.20 16.39
CA THR A 3 13.09 5.41 17.63
C THR A 3 11.66 4.88 17.46
N ILE A 4 10.98 4.65 18.58
CA ILE A 4 9.57 4.24 18.58
C ILE A 4 8.71 5.26 17.83
N GLU A 5 8.88 6.55 18.13
CA GLU A 5 8.16 7.65 17.46
C GLU A 5 8.39 7.67 15.94
N GLN A 6 9.63 7.45 15.50
CA GLN A 6 9.97 7.39 14.07
C GLN A 6 9.28 6.21 13.38
N ASN A 7 9.25 5.04 14.03
CA ASN A 7 8.53 3.88 13.51
C ASN A 7 7.03 4.13 13.42
N GLU A 8 6.42 4.72 14.45
CA GLU A 8 4.98 5.05 14.43
C GLU A 8 4.64 6.00 13.29
N ARG A 9 5.47 7.02 13.06
CA ARG A 9 5.27 7.97 11.96
C ARG A 9 5.32 7.31 10.57
N LEU A 10 6.23 6.36 10.37
CA LEU A 10 6.49 5.74 9.06
C LEU A 10 5.63 4.52 8.77
N THR A 11 5.10 3.83 9.78
CA THR A 11 4.38 2.55 9.59
C THR A 11 2.86 2.66 9.65
N LYS A 12 2.31 3.75 10.21
CA LYS A 12 0.86 3.97 10.23
C LYS A 12 0.37 4.36 8.84
N VAL A 13 -0.46 3.49 8.26
CA VAL A 13 -1.14 3.70 6.99
C VAL A 13 -2.63 3.88 7.22
N GLY A 14 -3.29 4.65 6.36
CA GLY A 14 -4.72 4.99 6.47
C GLY A 14 -5.03 6.45 6.12
N PRO A 15 -6.31 6.85 6.12
CA PRO A 15 -6.71 8.25 5.92
C PRO A 15 -6.04 9.18 6.94
N GLY A 16 -5.49 10.31 6.49
CA GLY A 16 -4.89 11.32 7.37
C GLY A 16 -3.51 10.99 7.95
N THR A 17 -2.96 9.79 7.69
CA THR A 17 -1.60 9.43 8.12
C THR A 17 -0.55 9.93 7.12
N PRO A 18 0.64 10.39 7.56
CA PRO A 18 1.69 10.83 6.65
C PRO A 18 2.09 9.75 5.63
N MET A 19 2.23 8.49 6.07
CA MET A 19 2.59 7.40 5.18
C MET A 19 1.43 7.03 4.24
N GLY A 20 0.17 7.07 4.71
CA GLY A 20 -0.99 6.86 3.87
C GLY A 20 -1.13 7.90 2.75
N GLU A 21 -0.92 9.18 3.05
CA GLU A 21 -0.90 10.25 2.04
C GLU A 21 0.27 10.11 1.06
N LEU A 22 1.41 9.58 1.51
CA LEU A 22 2.54 9.29 0.64
C LEU A 22 2.20 8.15 -0.32
N MET A 23 1.67 7.03 0.16
CA MET A 23 1.33 5.87 -0.67
C MET A 23 0.29 6.20 -1.75
N ARG A 24 -0.73 7.02 -1.44
CA ARG A 24 -1.74 7.45 -2.42
C ARG A 24 -1.19 8.19 -3.64
N ARG A 25 0.05 8.67 -3.59
CA ARG A 25 0.71 9.38 -4.71
C ARG A 25 1.38 8.43 -5.71
N TYR A 26 1.45 7.14 -5.41
CA TYR A 26 2.16 6.16 -6.23
C TYR A 26 1.25 5.00 -6.64
N TRP A 27 1.46 4.51 -7.86
CA TRP A 27 0.85 3.29 -8.34
C TRP A 27 1.46 2.08 -7.64
N HIS A 28 0.59 1.17 -7.19
CA HIS A 28 0.99 -0.09 -6.57
C HIS A 28 0.58 -1.24 -7.49
N PRO A 29 1.45 -2.24 -7.71
CA PRO A 29 1.04 -3.46 -8.40
C PRO A 29 0.01 -4.20 -7.53
N VAL A 30 -1.10 -4.63 -8.14
CA VAL A 30 -2.19 -5.35 -7.46
C VAL A 30 -2.27 -6.83 -7.83
N ALA A 31 -1.67 -7.22 -8.97
CA ALA A 31 -1.58 -8.60 -9.45
C ALA A 31 -0.45 -8.74 -10.47
N VAL A 32 -0.03 -9.97 -10.76
CA VAL A 32 0.84 -10.28 -11.89
C VAL A 32 0.02 -10.54 -13.16
N ALA A 33 0.60 -10.31 -14.34
CA ALA A 33 -0.13 -10.41 -15.61
C ALA A 33 -0.77 -11.79 -15.84
N SER A 34 -0.05 -12.88 -15.50
CA SER A 34 -0.54 -14.26 -15.66
C SER A 34 -1.78 -14.58 -14.82
N ASP A 35 -2.02 -13.85 -13.73
CA ASP A 35 -3.20 -14.07 -12.90
C ASP A 35 -4.49 -13.61 -13.60
N LEU A 36 -4.37 -12.67 -14.54
CA LEU A 36 -5.49 -12.10 -15.30
C LEU A 36 -5.90 -12.96 -16.50
N ASP A 37 -5.04 -13.88 -16.95
CA ASP A 37 -5.35 -14.79 -18.05
C ASP A 37 -6.49 -15.77 -17.67
N ASN A 38 -6.49 -16.23 -16.41
CA ASN A 38 -7.48 -17.17 -15.90
C ASN A 38 -8.59 -16.50 -15.08
N ASP A 39 -8.26 -15.41 -14.39
CA ASP A 39 -9.19 -14.69 -13.52
C ASP A 39 -9.03 -13.17 -13.73
N PRO A 40 -9.77 -12.59 -14.69
CA PRO A 40 -9.54 -11.25 -15.20
C PRO A 40 -9.97 -10.13 -14.24
N VAL A 41 -10.61 -10.46 -13.11
CA VAL A 41 -11.12 -9.47 -12.14
C VAL A 41 -10.62 -9.84 -10.76
N LYS A 42 -9.80 -8.95 -10.16
CA LYS A 42 -9.33 -9.12 -8.79
C LYS A 42 -10.10 -8.21 -7.83
N PRO A 43 -10.68 -8.75 -6.73
CA PRO A 43 -11.24 -7.90 -5.69
C PRO A 43 -10.10 -7.11 -5.04
N VAL A 44 -10.32 -5.81 -4.85
CA VAL A 44 -9.42 -4.95 -4.06
C VAL A 44 -10.06 -4.81 -2.69
N CYS A 45 -9.40 -5.39 -1.68
CA CYS A 45 -9.80 -5.33 -0.27
C CYS A 45 -9.44 -3.97 0.36
#